data_AF-A0A6N6ZEZ2-F1
#
_entry.id   AF-A0A6N6ZEZ2-F1
#
_cell.length_a   1.000
_cell.length_b   1.000
_cell.length_c   1.000
_cell.angle_alpha   90.00
_cell.angle_beta   90.00
_cell.angle_gamma   90.00
#
_symmetry.space_group_name_H-M   'P 1'
#
loop_
_entity.id
_entity.type
_entity.pdbx_description
1 polymer ?
#
loop_
_entity_poly.entity_id
_entity_poly.type
_entity_poly.pdbx_seq_one_letter_code
_entity_poly.pdbx_strand_id
1 'polypeptide(L)'
;MKSAYELAMERFNDPQDDKPLTEAQRAALAEIDRKFQARLAELDIIREKKLAQARAQRDMASIQEVDENWRRDRRRLEDEREAEKEAVRKG
;
A
#
# COMPACT_ATOMS: atom_id res chain seq x y z
N MET A 1 -9.43 4.45 10.03
CA MET A 1 -8.10 4.53 9.41
C MET A 1 -7.58 5.94 9.65
N LYS A 2 -6.41 6.07 10.27
CA LYS A 2 -5.74 7.36 10.41
C LYS A 2 -5.20 7.77 9.04
N SER A 3 -5.26 9.05 8.72
CA SER A 3 -4.66 9.62 7.52
C SER A 3 -3.13 9.57 7.62
N ALA A 4 -2.43 9.63 6.47
CA ALA A 4 -0.97 9.69 6.43
C ALA A 4 -0.40 10.85 7.27
N TYR A 5 -1.16 11.96 7.36
CA TYR A 5 -0.81 13.11 8.19
C TYR A 5 -0.91 12.81 9.69
N GLU A 6 -1.99 12.16 10.13
CA GLU A 6 -2.17 11.76 11.53
C GLU A 6 -1.09 10.76 11.95
N LEU A 7 -0.73 9.83 11.05
CA LEU A 7 0.36 8.90 11.29
C LEU A 7 1.71 9.64 11.43
N ALA A 8 1.97 10.65 10.60
CA ALA A 8 3.18 11.45 10.67
C ALA A 8 3.28 12.29 11.96
N MET A 9 2.16 12.81 12.45
CA MET A 9 2.12 13.58 13.71
C MET A 9 2.28 12.69 14.95
N GLU A 10 1.73 11.47 14.94
CA GLU A 10 1.97 10.49 16.00
C GLU A 10 3.44 10.12 16.09
N ARG A 11 4.10 9.98 14.93
CA ARG A 11 5.53 9.69 14.81
C ARG A 11 6.42 10.83 15.30
N PHE A 12 6.10 12.07 14.94
CA PHE A 12 6.83 13.25 15.41
C PHE A 12 6.85 13.35 16.95
N ASN A 13 5.84 12.81 17.63
CA ASN A 13 5.75 12.82 19.09
C ASN A 13 6.30 11.55 19.77
N ASP A 14 6.81 10.55 19.02
CA ASP A 14 7.33 9.31 19.60
C ASP A 14 8.85 9.41 19.86
N PRO A 15 9.31 9.40 21.12
CA PRO A 15 10.74 9.49 21.44
C PRO A 15 11.58 8.29 20.98
N GLN A 16 10.96 7.19 20.50
CA GLN A 16 11.70 6.10 19.83
C GLN A 16 12.10 6.44 18.39
N ASP A 17 11.41 7.36 17.71
CA ASP A 17 11.63 7.69 16.29
C ASP A 17 12.92 8.54 16.08
N ASP A 18 13.51 9.07 17.15
CA ASP A 18 14.81 9.76 17.14
C ASP A 18 16.02 8.79 17.02
N LYS A 19 15.80 7.48 17.20
CA LYS A 19 16.88 6.50 17.11
C LYS A 19 17.16 6.11 15.65
N PRO A 20 18.43 6.13 15.20
CA PRO A 20 18.75 5.66 13.87
C PRO A 20 18.41 4.17 13.75
N LEU A 21 17.78 3.81 12.62
CA LEU A 21 17.45 2.41 12.32
C LEU A 21 18.71 1.53 12.36
N THR A 22 18.56 0.28 12.78
CA THR A 22 19.60 -0.74 12.63
C THR A 22 19.71 -1.19 11.17
N GLU A 23 20.82 -1.85 10.81
CA GLU A 23 20.96 -2.43 9.48
C GLU A 23 19.92 -3.53 9.21
N ALA A 24 19.60 -4.34 10.22
CA ALA A 24 18.56 -5.35 10.16
C ALA A 24 17.17 -4.73 9.91
N GLN A 25 16.82 -3.65 10.62
CA GLN A 25 15.56 -2.92 10.40
C GLN A 25 15.51 -2.33 8.98
N ARG A 26 16.61 -1.72 8.50
CA ARG A 26 16.68 -1.19 7.13
C ARG A 26 16.47 -2.29 6.09
N ALA A 27 17.11 -3.45 6.25
CA ALA A 27 16.95 -4.58 5.35
C ALA A 27 15.51 -5.11 5.35
N ALA A 28 14.89 -5.25 6.53
CA ALA A 28 13.51 -5.68 6.66
C ALA A 28 12.53 -4.69 6.00
N LEU A 29 12.71 -3.38 6.20
CA LEU A 29 11.89 -2.34 5.56
C LEU A 29 11.99 -2.39 4.02
N ALA A 30 13.20 -2.60 3.49
CA ALA A 30 13.41 -2.72 2.05
C ALA A 30 12.72 -3.97 1.47
N GLU A 31 12.74 -5.08 2.21
CA GLU A 31 12.05 -6.30 1.79
C GLU A 31 10.53 -6.15 1.81
N ILE A 32 9.99 -5.47 2.83
CA ILE A 32 8.56 -5.10 2.86
C ILE A 32 8.21 -4.25 1.63
N ASP A 33 9.01 -3.23 1.30
CA ASP A 33 8.77 -2.38 0.13
C ASP A 33 8.74 -3.20 -1.17
N ARG A 34 9.70 -4.12 -1.37
CA ARG A 34 9.73 -5.01 -2.55
C ARG A 34 8.51 -5.92 -2.62
N LYS A 35 8.15 -6.56 -1.51
CA LYS A 35 6.98 -7.44 -1.39
C LYS A 35 5.71 -6.70 -1.80
N PHE A 36 5.48 -5.51 -1.25
CA PHE A 36 4.26 -4.75 -1.56
C PHE A 36 4.29 -4.11 -2.95
N GLN A 37 5.47 -3.74 -3.47
CA GLN A 37 5.60 -3.30 -4.86
C GLN A 37 5.16 -4.41 -5.84
N ALA A 38 5.58 -5.65 -5.60
CA ALA A 38 5.16 -6.79 -6.43
C ALA A 38 3.63 -7.01 -6.37
N ARG A 39 3.04 -6.98 -5.17
CA ARG A 39 1.58 -7.11 -4.98
C ARG A 39 0.79 -5.99 -5.65
N LEU A 40 1.28 -4.75 -5.59
CA LEU A 40 0.66 -3.61 -6.26
C LEU A 40 0.74 -3.74 -7.79
N ALA A 41 1.88 -4.19 -8.32
CA ALA A 41 2.03 -4.44 -9.75
C ALA A 41 1.09 -5.55 -10.24
N GLU A 42 0.94 -6.63 -9.48
CA GLU A 42 -0.04 -7.69 -9.77
C GLU A 42 -1.48 -7.15 -9.79
N LEU A 43 -1.85 -6.31 -8.82
CA LEU A 43 -3.15 -5.66 -8.76
C LEU A 43 -3.41 -4.77 -9.98
N ASP A 44 -2.40 -4.00 -10.41
CA ASP A 44 -2.48 -3.14 -11.60
C ASP A 44 -2.69 -3.97 -12.88
N ILE A 45 -1.95 -5.06 -13.05
CA ILE A 45 -2.11 -5.98 -14.20
C ILE A 45 -3.52 -6.56 -14.24
N ILE A 46 -4.04 -7.02 -13.09
CA ILE A 46 -5.39 -7.57 -13.01
C ILE A 46 -6.44 -6.52 -13.37
N ARG A 47 -6.28 -5.28 -12.90
CA ARG A 47 -7.17 -4.17 -13.22
C ARG A 47 -7.17 -3.88 -14.71
N GLU A 48 -6.00 -3.78 -15.34
CA GLU A 48 -5.89 -3.52 -16.78
C GLU A 48 -6.59 -4.59 -17.61
N LYS A 49 -6.43 -5.87 -17.25
CA LYS A 49 -7.13 -6.99 -17.89
C LYS A 49 -8.65 -6.84 -17.78
N LYS A 50 -9.17 -6.53 -16.58
CA LYS A 50 -10.62 -6.33 -16.37
C LYS A 50 -11.16 -5.12 -17.12
N LEU A 51 -10.44 -4.01 -17.14
CA LEU A 51 -10.81 -2.82 -17.90
C LEU A 51 -10.83 -3.09 -19.41
N ALA A 52 -9.85 -3.83 -19.93
CA ALA A 52 -9.84 -4.22 -21.34
C ALA A 52 -11.08 -5.05 -21.71
N GLN A 53 -11.47 -6.00 -20.86
CA GLN A 53 -12.68 -6.81 -21.05
C GLN A 53 -13.96 -5.97 -21.01
N ALA A 54 -14.12 -5.11 -20.00
CA ALA A 54 -15.29 -4.26 -19.87
C ALA A 54 -15.42 -3.25 -21.03
N ARG A 55 -14.29 -2.69 -21.49
CA ARG A 55 -14.25 -1.81 -22.68
C ARG A 55 -14.65 -2.53 -23.96
N ALA A 56 -14.19 -3.76 -24.15
CA ALA A 56 -14.57 -4.58 -25.32
C ALA A 56 -16.09 -4.84 -25.35
N GLN A 57 -16.71 -4.95 -24.18
CA GLN A 57 -18.16 -5.14 -24.03
C GLN A 57 -18.95 -3.82 -24.02
N ARG A 58 -18.26 -2.66 -24.04
CA ARG A 58 -18.85 -1.32 -23.84
C ARG A 58 -19.65 -1.20 -22.53
N ASP A 59 -19.27 -1.98 -21.53
CA ASP A 59 -19.91 -1.97 -20.22
C ASP A 59 -19.28 -0.90 -19.32
N MET A 60 -19.90 0.28 -19.32
CA MET A 60 -19.45 1.43 -18.54
C MET A 60 -19.63 1.25 -17.04
N ALA A 61 -20.62 0.46 -16.61
CA ALA A 61 -20.84 0.17 -15.20
C ALA A 61 -19.71 -0.69 -14.64
N SER A 62 -19.33 -1.75 -15.38
CA SER A 62 -18.19 -2.59 -15.02
C SER A 62 -16.86 -1.81 -14.99
N ILE A 63 -16.66 -0.83 -15.89
CA ILE A 63 -15.45 0.02 -15.85
C ILE A 63 -15.37 0.81 -14.53
N GLN A 64 -16.47 1.41 -14.10
CA GLN A 64 -16.52 2.17 -12.84
C GLN A 64 -16.29 1.25 -11.64
N GLU A 65 -16.95 0.10 -11.60
CA GLU A 65 -16.80 -0.87 -10.53
C GLU A 65 -15.35 -1.40 -10.42
N VAL A 66 -14.71 -1.71 -11.55
CA VAL A 66 -13.31 -2.16 -11.58
C VAL A 66 -12.38 -1.09 -10.99
N ASP A 67 -12.59 0.18 -11.31
CA ASP A 67 -11.78 1.28 -10.80
C ASP A 67 -12.02 1.53 -9.30
N GLU A 68 -13.25 1.45 -8.83
CA GLU A 68 -13.59 1.60 -7.41
C GLU A 68 -12.98 0.48 -6.56
N ASN A 69 -13.13 -0.77 -7.02
CA ASN A 69 -12.56 -1.93 -6.35
C ASN A 69 -11.03 -1.85 -6.31
N TRP A 70 -10.40 -1.49 -7.44
CA TRP A 70 -8.94 -1.31 -7.49
C TRP A 70 -8.45 -0.24 -6.51
N ARG A 71 -9.13 0.91 -6.40
CA ARG A 71 -8.76 1.96 -5.43
C ARG A 71 -8.84 1.45 -3.99
N ARG A 72 -9.88 0.68 -3.66
CA ARG A 72 -10.06 0.09 -2.33
C ARG A 72 -8.97 -0.91 -1.99
N ASP A 73 -8.68 -1.82 -2.93
CA ASP A 73 -7.67 -2.85 -2.76
C ASP A 73 -6.27 -2.26 -2.64
N ARG A 74 -5.96 -1.29 -3.51
CA ARG A 74 -4.70 -0.54 -3.46
C ARG A 74 -4.51 0.14 -2.10
N ARG A 75 -5.53 0.85 -1.62
CA ARG A 75 -5.47 1.51 -0.30
C ARG A 75 -5.22 0.50 0.81
N ARG A 76 -5.92 -0.63 0.81
CA ARG A 76 -5.71 -1.70 1.79
C ARG A 76 -4.26 -2.21 1.78
N LEU A 77 -3.69 -2.44 0.60
CA LEU A 77 -2.29 -2.87 0.47
C LEU A 77 -1.30 -1.81 0.97
N GLU A 78 -1.55 -0.53 0.71
CA GLU A 78 -0.71 0.57 1.20
C GLU A 78 -0.80 0.70 2.74
N ASP A 79 -1.99 0.53 3.31
CA ASP A 79 -2.20 0.51 4.77
C ASP A 79 -1.52 -0.70 5.44
N GLU A 80 -1.65 -1.89 4.85
CA GLU A 80 -0.94 -3.10 5.29
C GLU A 80 0.58 -2.90 5.24
N ARG A 81 1.10 -2.32 4.15
CA ARG A 81 2.53 -2.02 4.00
C ARG A 81 3.00 -1.11 5.14
N GLU A 82 2.28 -0.03 5.41
CA GLU A 82 2.70 0.90 6.44
C GLU A 82 2.63 0.28 7.83
N ALA A 83 1.58 -0.51 8.13
CA ALA A 83 1.49 -1.24 9.39
C ALA A 83 2.65 -2.23 9.59
N GLU A 84 3.04 -2.97 8.55
CA GLU A 84 4.22 -3.87 8.60
C GLU A 84 5.51 -3.08 8.84
N LYS A 85 5.69 -1.92 8.17
CA LYS A 85 6.88 -1.07 8.37
C LYS A 85 6.94 -0.47 9.76
N GLU A 86 5.80 -0.04 10.30
CA GLU A 86 5.70 0.48 11.67
C GLU A 86 6.06 -0.59 12.71
N ALA A 87 5.63 -1.83 12.52
CA ALA A 87 5.99 -2.94 13.40
C ALA A 87 7.52 -3.17 13.43
N VAL A 88 8.20 -3.05 12.27
CA VAL A 88 9.67 -3.16 12.19
C VAL A 88 10.38 -1.99 12.86
N ARG A 89 9.82 -0.78 12.80
CA ARG A 89 10.43 0.41 13.42
C ARG A 89 10.32 0.38 14.95
N LYS A 90 9.22 -0.16 15.49
CA LYS A 90 8.93 -0.23 16.94
C LYS A 90 9.54 -1.45 17.63
N GLY A 91 9.94 -2.48 16.85
CA GLY A 91 10.65 -3.67 17.33
C GLY A 91 12.16 -3.46 17.33
#